data_AF-A0A4Y2WKG2-F1
#
_entry.id   AF-A0A4Y2WKG2-F1
#
_cell.length_a   1.000
_cell.length_b   1.000
_cell.length_c   1.000
_cell.angle_alpha   90.00
_cell.angle_beta   90.00
_cell.angle_gamma   90.00
#
_symmetry.space_group_name_H-M   'P 1'
#
loop_
_entity.id
_entity.type
_entity.pdbx_description
1 polymer ?
#
loop_
_entity_poly.entity_id
_entity_poly.type
_entity_poly.pdbx_seq_one_letter_code
_entity_poly.pdbx_strand_id
1 'polypeptide(L)'
;MSCVRADIVTRSASVDMRMINKGIKNPWRWEWLEKKVESIHLNECIRKLNKCSACYCVVCGKELMYSSKGSIVLVRHVKSVKHGSFLKSRKDNFALPGEL
;
A
#
# COMPACT_ATOMS: atom_id res chain seq x y z
N MET A 1 2.90 -21.03 1.84
CA MET A 1 2.89 -20.51 0.46
C MET A 1 2.49 -19.04 0.48
N SER A 2 3.41 -18.12 0.24
CA SER A 2 3.05 -16.72 -0.02
C SER A 2 2.38 -16.66 -1.40
N CYS A 3 1.05 -16.55 -1.44
CA CYS A 3 0.38 -16.25 -2.71
C CYS A 3 0.82 -14.84 -3.12
N VAL A 4 1.51 -14.74 -4.25
CA VAL A 4 1.84 -13.43 -4.83
C VAL A 4 0.53 -12.88 -5.38
N ARG A 5 0.08 -11.73 -4.85
CA ARG A 5 -1.13 -11.05 -5.33
C ARG A 5 -0.92 -10.62 -6.79
N ALA A 6 -1.48 -11.39 -7.72
CA ALA A 6 -1.38 -11.15 -9.16
C ALA A 6 -2.10 -9.86 -9.62
N ASP A 7 -2.97 -9.30 -8.77
CA ASP A 7 -3.69 -8.07 -9.03
C ASP A 7 -2.90 -6.81 -8.68
N ILE A 8 -1.62 -6.90 -8.29
CA ILE A 8 -0.77 -5.72 -8.06
C ILE A 8 -0.31 -5.12 -9.39
N VAL A 9 -0.51 -3.82 -9.54
CA VAL A 9 -0.07 -3.04 -10.70
C VAL A 9 1.23 -2.30 -10.33
N THR A 10 2.20 -2.33 -11.25
CA THR A 10 3.44 -1.55 -11.16
C THR A 10 3.35 -0.30 -12.03
N ARG A 11 4.22 0.69 -11.79
CA ARG A 11 4.25 1.95 -12.55
C ARG A 11 4.51 1.74 -14.05
N SER A 12 5.26 0.70 -14.39
CA SER A 12 5.62 0.34 -15.77
C SER A 12 4.68 -0.68 -16.42
N ALA A 13 3.64 -1.15 -15.72
CA ALA A 13 2.72 -2.12 -16.27
C ALA A 13 1.92 -1.53 -17.44
N SER A 14 1.64 -2.34 -18.46
CA SER A 14 0.83 -1.96 -19.64
C SER A 14 -0.68 -1.80 -19.34
N VAL A 15 -1.05 -1.70 -18.07
CA VAL A 15 -2.45 -1.66 -17.64
C VAL A 15 -3.00 -0.25 -17.84
N ASP A 16 -4.19 -0.14 -18.43
CA ASP A 16 -4.84 1.15 -18.65
C ASP A 16 -5.35 1.75 -17.33
N MET A 17 -4.52 2.63 -16.76
CA MET A 17 -4.84 3.37 -15.53
C MET A 17 -6.03 4.32 -15.69
N ARG A 18 -6.37 4.76 -16.91
CA ARG A 18 -7.58 5.57 -17.16
C ARG A 18 -8.83 4.73 -16.99
N MET A 19 -8.82 3.50 -17.50
CA MET A 19 -9.92 2.56 -17.30
C MET A 19 -10.08 2.17 -15.82
N ILE A 20 -8.98 1.85 -15.13
CA ILE A 20 -9.03 1.51 -13.68
C ILE A 20 -9.63 2.64 -12.85
N ASN A 21 -9.27 3.89 -13.16
CA ASN A 21 -9.72 5.06 -12.40
C ASN A 21 -10.97 5.72 -12.99
N LYS A 22 -11.66 5.08 -13.94
CA LYS A 22 -12.84 5.67 -14.57
C LYS A 22 -13.92 5.95 -13.51
N GLY A 23 -14.41 7.18 -13.48
CA GLY A 23 -15.52 7.60 -12.62
C GLY A 23 -15.19 7.81 -11.14
N ILE A 24 -13.91 7.79 -10.73
CA ILE A 24 -13.55 8.08 -9.33
C ILE A 24 -13.09 9.52 -9.12
N LYS A 25 -13.51 10.10 -7.98
CA LYS A 25 -13.18 11.48 -7.60
C LYS A 25 -11.68 11.74 -7.51
N ASN A 26 -10.94 10.77 -6.95
CA ASN A 26 -9.49 10.87 -6.82
C ASN A 26 -8.82 9.72 -7.60
N PRO A 27 -8.42 9.93 -8.87
CA PRO A 27 -7.67 8.94 -9.63
C PRO A 27 -6.33 8.65 -8.94
N TRP A 28 -5.85 7.41 -9.08
CA TRP A 28 -4.55 7.03 -8.55
C TRP A 28 -3.44 7.88 -9.15
N ARG A 29 -2.50 8.31 -8.29
CA ARG A 29 -1.29 9.01 -8.67
C ARG A 29 -0.10 8.29 -8.07
N TRP A 30 0.86 7.93 -8.90
CA TRP A 30 2.04 7.17 -8.45
C TRP A 30 2.92 8.00 -7.52
N GLU A 31 2.88 9.32 -7.67
CA GLU A 31 3.57 10.33 -6.86
C GLU A 31 3.12 10.26 -5.39
N TRP A 32 1.93 9.71 -5.11
CA TRP A 32 1.51 9.46 -3.73
C TRP A 32 2.47 8.50 -3.02
N LEU A 33 3.06 7.53 -3.72
CA LEU A 33 3.96 6.54 -3.13
C LEU A 33 5.33 7.11 -2.77
N GLU A 34 5.71 8.25 -3.33
CA GLU A 34 6.99 8.93 -3.07
C GLU A 34 6.97 9.65 -1.71
N LYS A 35 5.78 9.89 -1.16
CA LYS A 35 5.61 10.57 0.13
C LYS A 35 6.18 9.74 1.29
N LYS A 36 6.89 10.42 2.18
CA LYS A 36 7.36 9.89 3.46
C LYS A 36 6.41 10.29 4.59
N VAL A 37 6.08 9.34 5.47
CA VAL A 37 5.21 9.53 6.64
C VAL A 37 5.87 8.85 7.83
N GLU A 38 6.21 9.62 8.87
CA GLU A 38 6.83 9.07 10.11
C GLU A 38 8.02 8.16 9.80
N SER A 39 8.88 8.65 8.90
CA SER A 39 10.08 7.98 8.39
C SER A 39 9.86 6.78 7.45
N ILE A 40 8.61 6.40 7.14
CA ILE A 40 8.27 5.31 6.23
C ILE A 40 7.86 5.88 4.87
N HIS A 41 8.44 5.40 3.77
CA HIS A 41 7.92 5.74 2.44
C HIS A 41 6.65 4.94 2.12
N LEU A 42 5.66 5.59 1.52
CA LEU A 42 4.41 4.91 1.18
C LEU A 42 4.62 3.77 0.17
N ASN A 43 5.64 3.84 -0.70
CA ASN A 43 6.02 2.74 -1.60
C ASN A 43 6.49 1.47 -0.87
N GLU A 44 6.95 1.54 0.38
CA GLU A 44 7.40 0.35 1.12
C GLU A 44 6.22 -0.55 1.47
N CYS A 45 5.08 0.05 1.83
CA CYS A 45 3.93 -0.66 2.36
C CYS A 45 2.70 -0.67 1.44
N ILE A 46 2.51 0.33 0.56
CA ILE A 46 1.32 0.45 -0.28
C ILE A 46 1.59 -0.06 -1.69
N ARG A 47 0.63 -0.80 -2.25
CA ARG A 47 0.62 -1.30 -3.63
C ARG A 47 -0.67 -0.89 -4.34
N LYS A 48 -0.57 -0.46 -5.60
CA LYS A 48 -1.75 -0.24 -6.44
C LYS A 48 -2.32 -1.60 -6.85
N LEU A 49 -3.64 -1.75 -6.75
CA LEU A 49 -4.35 -2.92 -7.28
C LEU A 49 -4.93 -2.62 -8.67
N ASN A 50 -5.06 -3.65 -9.51
CA ASN A 50 -5.83 -3.67 -10.75
C ASN A 50 -7.34 -3.73 -10.42
N LYS A 51 -7.77 -2.81 -9.57
CA LYS A 51 -9.10 -2.69 -9.01
C LYS A 51 -9.40 -1.22 -8.86
N CYS A 52 -10.59 -0.82 -9.29
CA CYS A 52 -11.04 0.56 -9.16
C CYS A 52 -11.06 0.98 -7.69
N SER A 53 -10.65 2.21 -7.38
CA SER A 53 -10.71 2.84 -6.05
C SER A 53 -9.91 2.17 -4.90
N ALA A 54 -9.21 1.06 -5.16
CA ALA A 54 -8.56 0.26 -4.15
C ALA A 54 -7.03 0.22 -4.31
N CYS A 55 -6.34 0.27 -3.17
CA CYS A 55 -4.94 -0.10 -3.03
C CYS A 55 -4.78 -1.11 -1.89
N TYR A 56 -3.60 -1.69 -1.74
CA TYR A 56 -3.32 -2.72 -0.75
C TYR A 56 -2.15 -2.33 0.13
N CYS A 57 -2.28 -2.55 1.44
CA CYS A 57 -1.16 -2.44 2.36
C CYS A 57 -0.55 -3.82 2.60
N VAL A 58 0.69 -4.03 2.17
CA VAL A 58 1.39 -5.30 2.36
C VAL A 58 1.71 -5.56 3.83
N VAL A 59 1.90 -4.52 4.65
CA VAL A 59 2.17 -4.66 6.10
C VAL A 59 0.93 -5.16 6.84
N CYS A 60 -0.23 -4.54 6.59
CA CYS A 60 -1.48 -4.87 7.27
C CYS A 60 -2.28 -5.99 6.61
N GLY A 61 -1.91 -6.41 5.40
CA GLY A 61 -2.61 -7.47 4.68
C GLY A 61 -4.04 -7.09 4.26
N LYS A 62 -4.33 -5.80 4.01
CA LYS A 62 -5.71 -5.35 3.72
C LYS A 62 -5.80 -4.31 2.60
N GLU A 63 -6.97 -4.24 1.99
CA GLU A 63 -7.31 -3.23 1.00
C GLU A 63 -7.70 -1.90 1.67
N LEU A 64 -7.39 -0.80 0.99
CA LEU A 64 -7.74 0.57 1.37
C LEU A 64 -8.48 1.23 0.22
N MET A 65 -9.62 1.84 0.52
CA MET A 65 -10.44 2.55 -0.46
C MET A 65 -10.05 4.03 -0.49
N TYR A 66 -9.40 4.47 -1.58
CA TYR A 66 -8.88 5.83 -1.71
C TYR A 66 -9.78 6.77 -2.53
N SER A 67 -10.82 6.27 -3.22
CA SER A 67 -11.61 7.04 -4.20
C SER A 67 -12.07 8.41 -3.71
N SER A 68 -12.50 8.52 -2.44
CA SER A 68 -13.10 9.75 -1.91
C SER A 68 -12.08 10.76 -1.37
N LYS A 69 -10.97 10.29 -0.78
CA LYS A 69 -10.00 11.12 -0.04
C LYS A 69 -8.58 11.08 -0.61
N GLY A 70 -8.34 10.29 -1.66
CA GLY A 70 -7.05 10.12 -2.31
C GLY A 70 -5.94 9.69 -1.33
N SER A 71 -4.77 10.34 -1.45
CA SER A 71 -3.58 10.04 -0.65
C SER A 71 -3.77 10.21 0.86
N ILE A 72 -4.76 10.99 1.31
CA ILE A 72 -5.06 11.17 2.74
C ILE A 72 -5.38 9.83 3.41
N VAL A 73 -6.05 8.91 2.71
CA VAL A 73 -6.36 7.56 3.23
C VAL A 73 -5.09 6.78 3.51
N LEU A 74 -4.11 6.84 2.60
CA LEU A 74 -2.84 6.13 2.72
C LEU A 74 -2.03 6.70 3.89
N VAL A 75 -1.93 8.02 3.99
CA VAL A 75 -1.23 8.70 5.10
C VAL A 75 -1.88 8.37 6.43
N ARG A 76 -3.21 8.50 6.55
CA ARG A 76 -3.93 8.17 7.78
C ARG A 76 -3.76 6.70 8.16
N HIS A 77 -3.74 5.82 7.17
CA HIS A 77 -3.52 4.39 7.41
C HIS A 77 -2.13 4.12 8.00
N VAL A 78 -1.07 4.67 7.40
CA VAL A 78 0.31 4.46 7.88
C VAL A 78 0.52 5.01 9.29
N LYS A 79 -0.10 6.16 9.61
CA LYS A 79 -0.11 6.75 10.95
C LYS A 79 -0.95 5.99 11.99
N SER A 80 -1.71 4.98 11.58
CA SER A 80 -2.59 4.28 12.52
C SER A 80 -1.77 3.40 13.48
N VAL A 81 -2.12 3.40 14.76
CA VAL A 81 -1.49 2.54 15.79
C VAL A 81 -1.47 1.07 15.35
N LYS A 82 -2.54 0.60 14.70
CA LYS A 82 -2.64 -0.76 14.17
C LYS A 82 -1.57 -1.04 13.10
N HIS A 83 -1.30 -0.09 12.21
CA HIS A 83 -0.23 -0.24 11.21
C HIS A 83 1.14 -0.32 11.89
N GLY A 84 1.42 0.57 12.85
CA GLY A 84 2.66 0.55 13.63
C GLY A 84 2.87 -0.75 14.38
N SER A 85 1.82 -1.30 15.01
CA SER A 85 1.85 -2.60 15.69
C SER A 85 2.21 -3.73 14.73
N PHE A 86 1.56 -3.83 13.57
CA PHE A 86 1.90 -4.86 12.58
C PHE A 86 3.32 -4.71 12.03
N LEU A 87 3.77 -3.47 11.83
CA LEU A 87 5.13 -3.21 11.37
C LEU A 87 6.16 -3.68 12.40
N LYS A 88 5.92 -3.41 13.69
CA LYS A 88 6.76 -3.89 14.79
C LYS A 88 6.78 -5.42 14.85
N SER A 89 5.61 -6.06 14.88
CA SER A 89 5.53 -7.53 14.91
C SER A 89 6.23 -8.18 13.71
N ARG A 90 6.18 -7.57 12.51
CA ARG A 90 6.97 -8.05 11.39
C ARG A 90 8.46 -7.96 11.65
N LYS A 91 8.97 -6.81 12.10
CA LYS A 91 10.40 -6.65 12.41
C LYS A 91 10.86 -7.69 13.44
N ASP A 92 10.07 -7.88 14.49
CA ASP A 92 10.37 -8.84 15.56
C ASP A 92 10.39 -10.28 15.00
N ASN A 93 9.45 -10.63 14.11
CA ASN A 93 9.40 -11.96 13.49
C ASN A 93 10.50 -12.21 12.43
N PHE A 94 11.04 -11.15 11.81
CA PHE A 94 12.15 -11.26 10.85
C PHE A 94 13.52 -11.19 11.55
N ALA A 95 13.58 -10.74 12.79
CA ALA A 95 14.76 -10.86 13.64
C ALA A 95 14.88 -12.32 14.09
N LEU A 96 15.44 -13.18 13.24
CA LEU A 96 15.91 -14.48 13.68
C LEU A 96 17.05 -14.24 14.67
N PRO A 97 16.96 -14.71 15.93
CA PRO A 97 18.15 -14.81 16.77
C PRO A 97 19.03 -15.85 16.11
N GLY A 98 20.10 -15.40 15.47
CA GLY A 98 21.19 -16.30 15.08
C GLY A 98 21.81 -16.82 16.37
N GLU A 99 21.59 -18.09 16.68
CA GLU A 99 22.41 -18.78 17.65
C GLU A 99 23.82 -18.95 17.06
N LEU A 100 24.80 -18.61 17.89
CA LEU A 100 26.25 -18.64 17.68
C LEU A 100 26.78 -20.04 17.32
#